data_AF-A0A0D2AB33-F1
#
_entry.id   AF-A0A0D2AB33-F1
#
_cell.length_a   1.000
_cell.length_b   1.000
_cell.length_c   1.000
_cell.angle_alpha   90.00
_cell.angle_beta   90.00
_cell.angle_gamma   90.00
#
_symmetry.space_group_name_H-M   'P 1'
#
loop_
_entity.id
_entity.type
_entity.pdbx_description
1 polymer ?
#
loop_
_entity_poly.entity_id
_entity_poly.type
_entity_poly.pdbx_seq_one_letter_code
_entity_poly.pdbx_strand_id
1 'polypeptide(L)'
;MPSKRLWVVNSRPTVCDDATWEKWYTTGHLPDMVNHNVSTRAAFYRETYDLPSLHGANEHKVYPRKYLAVYQTELEDLLGSEEYKGAVLDNGDFDERQYDLISEYDPNSLGETPPPYILYVELEHDNGAELTQFCDSEHFPLLGKVPGYRRGLRYGLGPRTARTQGVPARFFTVLEFEREHGLEGTDEIRAVTQTPWARKVMTDVKFSVIRTFELKKKKKKKKKMKKKKKKKKKMKKKKKKKKKKKKKKKKDVVLTKLKPGCAGRTKGEQLIAK
;
A
#
# COMPACT_ATOMS: atom_id res chain seq x y z
N MET A 1 0.81 6.26 -7.71
CA MET A 1 1.32 4.97 -8.21
C MET A 1 0.95 3.91 -7.20
N PRO A 2 0.00 3.03 -7.53
CA PRO A 2 -0.34 1.87 -6.73
C PRO A 2 0.91 1.01 -6.55
N SER A 3 0.94 0.28 -5.45
CA SER A 3 2.01 -0.69 -5.26
C SER A 3 1.88 -1.79 -6.31
N LYS A 4 3.02 -2.27 -6.81
CA LYS A 4 3.05 -3.35 -7.81
C LYS A 4 2.47 -4.65 -7.26
N ARG A 5 2.46 -4.82 -5.93
CA ARG A 5 1.96 -6.02 -5.28
C ARG A 5 0.89 -5.71 -4.24
N LEU A 6 -0.08 -6.59 -4.22
CA LEU A 6 -1.17 -6.58 -3.29
C LEU A 6 -1.17 -7.91 -2.53
N TRP A 7 -1.18 -7.82 -1.20
CA TRP A 7 -1.47 -8.96 -0.34
C TRP A 7 -2.87 -8.76 0.23
N VAL A 8 -3.76 -9.70 -0.03
CA VAL A 8 -5.13 -9.70 0.48
C VAL A 8 -5.33 -10.86 1.43
N VAL A 9 -6.09 -10.59 2.49
CA VAL A 9 -6.41 -11.58 3.51
C VAL A 9 -7.90 -11.53 3.75
N ASN A 10 -8.62 -12.51 3.19
CA ASN A 10 -10.00 -12.77 3.58
C ASN A 10 -9.98 -13.53 4.90
N SER A 11 -10.80 -13.13 5.87
CA SER A 11 -10.80 -13.78 7.17
C SER A 11 -12.14 -13.76 7.90
N ARG A 12 -12.26 -14.64 8.89
CA ARG A 12 -13.28 -14.60 9.95
C ARG A 12 -12.68 -15.04 11.28
N PRO A 13 -13.17 -14.52 12.42
CA PRO A 13 -12.81 -15.07 13.72
C PRO A 13 -13.38 -16.49 13.88
N THR A 14 -12.64 -17.35 14.59
CA THR A 14 -13.09 -18.70 14.97
C THR A 14 -13.20 -18.86 16.49
N VAL A 15 -12.44 -18.07 17.26
CA VAL A 15 -12.35 -18.20 18.73
C VAL A 15 -12.89 -16.98 19.48
N CYS A 16 -12.95 -15.81 18.84
CA CYS A 16 -13.41 -14.57 19.47
C CYS A 16 -14.62 -13.96 18.73
N ASP A 17 -15.20 -12.91 19.31
CA ASP A 17 -16.29 -12.17 18.68
C ASP A 17 -15.79 -11.19 17.59
N ASP A 18 -16.73 -10.73 16.77
CA ASP A 18 -16.52 -9.79 15.68
C ASP A 18 -15.86 -8.48 16.19
N ALA A 19 -16.26 -7.97 17.36
CA ALA A 19 -15.73 -6.71 17.91
C ALA A 19 -14.24 -6.84 18.32
N THR A 20 -13.87 -7.95 18.94
CA THR A 20 -12.50 -8.28 19.33
C THR A 20 -11.63 -8.48 18.09
N TRP A 21 -12.16 -9.14 17.07
CA TRP A 21 -11.52 -9.32 15.77
C TRP A 21 -11.20 -7.99 15.09
N GLU A 22 -12.21 -7.13 14.95
CA GLU A 22 -12.06 -5.79 14.36
C GLU A 22 -11.05 -4.96 15.17
N LYS A 23 -11.12 -5.01 16.51
CA LYS A 23 -10.17 -4.30 17.37
C LYS A 23 -8.73 -4.78 17.17
N TRP A 24 -8.49 -6.09 17.10
CA TRP A 24 -7.16 -6.65 16.85
C TRP A 24 -6.58 -6.16 15.52
N TYR A 25 -7.36 -6.26 14.44
CA TYR A 25 -6.94 -5.79 13.12
C TYR A 25 -6.61 -4.29 13.14
N THR A 26 -7.51 -3.48 13.70
CA THR A 26 -7.45 -2.02 13.55
C THR A 26 -6.48 -1.33 14.51
N THR A 27 -6.16 -1.95 15.65
CA THR A 27 -5.31 -1.36 16.70
C THR A 27 -3.93 -2.00 16.81
N GLY A 28 -3.79 -3.28 16.49
CA GLY A 28 -2.52 -4.01 16.51
C GLY A 28 -2.02 -4.35 15.12
N HIS A 29 -2.69 -5.27 14.44
CA HIS A 29 -2.14 -5.95 13.27
C HIS A 29 -1.85 -5.02 12.07
N LEU A 30 -2.82 -4.20 11.63
CA LEU A 30 -2.57 -3.24 10.53
C LEU A 30 -1.42 -2.26 10.84
N PRO A 31 -1.40 -1.60 12.01
CA PRO A 31 -0.26 -0.79 12.43
C PRO A 31 1.08 -1.54 12.36
N ASP A 32 1.14 -2.78 12.84
CA ASP A 32 2.37 -3.56 12.89
C ASP A 32 2.89 -3.87 11.49
N MET A 33 2.02 -4.32 10.57
CA MET A 33 2.40 -4.55 9.17
C MET A 33 3.03 -3.30 8.53
N VAL A 34 2.49 -2.11 8.82
CA VAL A 34 3.03 -0.85 8.29
C VAL A 34 4.31 -0.40 9.00
N ASN A 35 4.40 -0.60 10.32
CA ASN A 35 5.53 -0.17 11.15
C ASN A 35 6.78 -1.02 10.91
N HIS A 36 6.59 -2.32 10.68
CA HIS A 36 7.65 -3.29 10.36
C HIS A 36 8.04 -3.28 8.88
N ASN A 37 7.41 -2.42 8.07
CA ASN A 37 7.65 -2.27 6.63
C ASN A 37 7.21 -3.48 5.77
N VAL A 38 6.43 -4.40 6.32
CA VAL A 38 5.74 -5.46 5.56
C VAL A 38 4.81 -4.85 4.51
N SER A 39 4.16 -3.74 4.84
CA SER A 39 3.33 -2.98 3.91
C SER A 39 3.61 -1.47 3.95
N THR A 40 3.39 -0.81 2.82
CA THR A 40 3.46 0.66 2.72
C THR A 40 2.13 1.30 3.13
N ARG A 41 1.02 0.60 2.86
CA ARG A 41 -0.36 0.93 3.21
C ARG A 41 -1.10 -0.34 3.56
N ALA A 42 -2.03 -0.22 4.49
CA ALA A 42 -2.94 -1.28 4.88
C ALA A 42 -4.36 -0.71 5.04
N ALA A 43 -5.36 -1.47 4.66
CA ALA A 43 -6.77 -1.15 4.85
C ALA A 43 -7.52 -2.41 5.33
N PHE A 44 -8.52 -2.21 6.16
CA PHE A 44 -9.34 -3.27 6.73
C PHE A 44 -10.80 -2.93 6.47
N TYR A 45 -11.50 -3.88 5.90
CA TYR A 45 -12.88 -3.76 5.46
C TYR A 45 -13.73 -4.88 6.05
N ARG A 46 -15.03 -4.61 6.13
CA ARG A 46 -16.07 -5.56 6.50
C ARG A 46 -17.01 -5.73 5.32
N GLU A 47 -17.42 -6.95 5.06
CA GLU A 47 -18.41 -7.27 4.04
C GLU A 47 -19.76 -6.65 4.41
N THR A 48 -20.39 -5.94 3.47
CA THR A 48 -21.67 -5.27 3.72
C THR A 48 -22.85 -5.94 3.03
N TYR A 49 -22.62 -6.55 1.87
CA TYR A 49 -23.70 -7.17 1.10
C TYR A 49 -23.23 -8.32 0.20
N ASP A 50 -24.10 -9.31 0.05
CA ASP A 50 -24.02 -10.34 -0.99
C ASP A 50 -24.83 -9.85 -2.19
N LEU A 51 -24.20 -9.61 -3.35
CA LEU A 51 -24.87 -9.07 -4.54
C LEU A 51 -25.37 -10.21 -5.45
N PRO A 52 -26.60 -10.73 -5.26
CA PRO A 52 -27.03 -11.96 -5.92
C PRO A 52 -27.23 -11.74 -7.43
N SER A 53 -27.53 -10.51 -7.82
CA SER A 53 -27.77 -10.10 -9.21
C SER A 53 -26.51 -9.99 -10.08
N LEU A 54 -25.32 -10.04 -9.47
CA LEU A 54 -24.05 -10.07 -10.21
C LEU A 54 -23.46 -11.49 -10.32
N HIS A 55 -24.05 -12.47 -9.62
CA HIS A 55 -23.59 -13.84 -9.67
C HIS A 55 -24.01 -14.49 -10.99
N GLY A 56 -23.03 -14.97 -11.76
CA GLY A 56 -23.28 -15.86 -12.89
C GLY A 56 -23.62 -17.28 -12.42
N ALA A 57 -24.12 -18.12 -13.32
CA ALA A 57 -24.63 -19.47 -13.05
C ALA A 57 -23.61 -20.49 -12.46
N ASN A 58 -22.33 -20.13 -12.35
CA ASN A 58 -21.23 -21.01 -11.93
C ASN A 58 -20.58 -20.50 -10.63
N GLU A 59 -21.35 -20.43 -9.55
CA GLU A 59 -20.82 -20.06 -8.24
C GLU A 59 -19.87 -21.14 -7.71
N HIS A 60 -18.65 -20.73 -7.39
CA HIS A 60 -17.77 -21.53 -6.55
C HIS A 60 -18.26 -21.39 -5.10
N LYS A 61 -18.42 -22.50 -4.36
CA LYS A 61 -18.87 -22.48 -2.95
C LYS A 61 -18.03 -21.50 -2.12
N VAL A 62 -18.57 -20.31 -1.86
CA VAL A 62 -17.85 -19.25 -1.13
C VAL A 62 -17.94 -19.57 0.35
N TYR A 63 -16.81 -19.81 1.00
CA TYR A 63 -16.78 -19.89 2.46
C TYR A 63 -16.90 -18.46 3.03
N PRO A 64 -17.89 -18.18 3.89
CA PRO A 64 -18.17 -16.83 4.33
C PRO A 64 -17.01 -16.31 5.19
N ARG A 65 -16.30 -15.29 4.69
CA ARG A 65 -15.18 -14.63 5.38
C ARG A 65 -15.46 -13.14 5.49
N LYS A 66 -16.20 -12.74 6.52
CA LYS A 66 -16.77 -11.38 6.71
C LYS A 66 -15.79 -10.21 6.60
N TYR A 67 -14.48 -10.46 6.70
CA TYR A 67 -13.47 -9.40 6.74
C TYR A 67 -12.44 -9.54 5.63
N LEU A 68 -11.97 -8.38 5.17
CA LEU A 68 -10.90 -8.27 4.18
C LEU A 68 -9.85 -7.28 4.67
N ALA A 69 -8.61 -7.76 4.81
CA ALA A 69 -7.45 -6.89 4.95
C ALA A 69 -6.70 -6.80 3.62
N VAL A 70 -6.35 -5.57 3.22
CA VAL A 70 -5.64 -5.28 1.98
C VAL A 70 -4.34 -4.55 2.29
N TYR A 71 -3.22 -5.12 1.85
CA TYR A 71 -1.88 -4.61 2.07
C TYR A 71 -1.19 -4.30 0.74
N GLN A 72 -0.74 -3.07 0.58
CA GLN A 72 0.12 -2.68 -0.53
C GLN A 72 1.58 -2.85 -0.11
N THR A 73 2.31 -3.72 -0.80
CA THR A 73 3.67 -4.12 -0.43
C THR A 73 4.63 -4.05 -1.61
N GLU A 74 5.88 -3.72 -1.32
CA GLU A 74 6.96 -3.77 -2.33
C GLU A 74 7.80 -5.06 -2.18
N LEU A 75 7.45 -5.93 -1.23
CA LEU A 75 8.14 -7.19 -0.99
C LEU A 75 7.81 -8.18 -2.10
N GLU A 76 8.83 -8.87 -2.60
CA GLU A 76 8.70 -9.90 -3.64
C GLU A 76 8.25 -11.23 -3.10
N ASP A 77 8.94 -11.68 -2.07
CA ASP A 77 8.49 -12.78 -1.26
C ASP A 77 8.10 -12.23 0.11
N LEU A 78 6.80 -12.05 0.33
CA LEU A 78 6.30 -11.62 1.62
C LEU A 78 6.67 -12.62 2.71
N LEU A 79 6.55 -13.93 2.43
CA LEU A 79 6.64 -14.97 3.44
C LEU A 79 8.09 -15.27 3.82
N GLY A 80 9.00 -15.19 2.85
CA GLY A 80 10.44 -15.30 3.08
C GLY A 80 11.10 -14.00 3.56
N SER A 81 10.38 -12.87 3.63
CA SER A 81 10.95 -11.60 4.05
C SER A 81 11.25 -11.57 5.56
N GLU A 82 12.40 -10.99 5.95
CA GLU A 82 12.73 -10.77 7.36
C GLU A 82 11.76 -9.80 8.05
N GLU A 83 11.11 -8.93 7.27
CA GLU A 83 10.07 -8.02 7.74
C GLU A 83 8.81 -8.76 8.22
N TYR A 84 8.48 -9.89 7.57
CA TYR A 84 7.33 -10.70 7.92
C TYR A 84 7.70 -11.78 8.92
N LYS A 85 7.45 -11.51 10.20
CA LYS A 85 7.76 -12.48 11.28
C LYS A 85 6.68 -13.52 11.52
N GLY A 86 5.68 -13.61 10.64
CA GLY A 86 4.46 -14.39 10.86
C GLY A 86 3.64 -13.84 12.03
N ALA A 87 2.34 -13.65 11.83
CA ALA A 87 1.46 -13.52 12.99
C ALA A 87 1.06 -14.94 13.44
N VAL A 88 1.00 -15.18 14.74
CA VAL A 88 0.27 -16.34 15.27
C VAL A 88 -1.21 -16.03 15.05
N LEU A 89 -1.81 -16.76 14.12
CA LEU A 89 -3.15 -16.51 13.56
C LEU A 89 -4.09 -17.66 13.93
N ASP A 90 -3.97 -18.20 15.14
CA ASP A 90 -4.70 -19.40 15.56
C ASP A 90 -6.18 -19.10 15.90
N ASN A 91 -6.53 -17.82 15.99
CA ASN A 91 -7.87 -17.35 16.40
C ASN A 91 -8.83 -17.10 15.23
N GLY A 92 -8.46 -17.47 14.01
CA GLY A 92 -9.35 -17.33 12.85
C GLY A 92 -9.03 -18.20 11.67
N ASP A 93 -9.95 -18.16 10.72
CA ASP A 93 -9.86 -18.79 9.41
C ASP A 93 -9.42 -17.72 8.41
N PHE A 94 -8.28 -17.96 7.76
CA PHE A 94 -7.60 -17.03 6.87
C PHE A 94 -7.42 -17.65 5.49
N ASP A 95 -7.70 -16.83 4.47
CA ASP A 95 -7.32 -17.09 3.09
C ASP A 95 -6.43 -15.93 2.61
N GLU A 96 -5.13 -16.21 2.52
CA GLU A 96 -4.10 -15.25 2.17
C GLU A 96 -3.66 -15.42 0.72
N ARG A 97 -3.67 -14.32 -0.04
CA ARG A 97 -3.33 -14.32 -1.47
C ARG A 97 -2.45 -13.14 -1.83
N GLN A 98 -1.49 -13.38 -2.71
CA GLN A 98 -0.62 -12.37 -3.27
C GLN A 98 -0.95 -12.16 -4.74
N TYR A 99 -0.80 -10.92 -5.19
CA TYR A 99 -1.28 -10.46 -6.47
C TYR A 99 -0.30 -9.43 -7.05
N ASP A 100 0.05 -9.57 -8.32
CA ASP A 100 0.87 -8.62 -9.07
C ASP A 100 -0.02 -7.75 -9.96
N LEU A 101 0.21 -6.43 -9.95
CA LEU A 101 -0.58 -5.46 -10.70
C LEU A 101 -0.39 -5.65 -12.21
N ILE A 102 -1.50 -5.81 -12.93
CA ILE A 102 -1.57 -5.87 -14.39
C ILE A 102 -1.86 -4.48 -14.95
N SER A 103 -2.95 -3.85 -14.52
CA SER A 103 -3.39 -2.55 -15.01
C SER A 103 -4.08 -1.71 -13.93
N GLU A 104 -4.06 -0.39 -14.12
CA GLU A 104 -4.75 0.60 -13.29
C GLU A 104 -5.50 1.59 -14.17
N TYR A 105 -6.74 1.87 -13.79
CA TYR A 105 -7.55 2.95 -14.34
C TYR A 105 -8.02 3.87 -13.20
N ASP A 106 -7.36 5.02 -13.04
CA ASP A 106 -7.64 6.03 -12.00
C ASP A 106 -7.82 7.42 -12.65
N PRO A 107 -8.96 7.67 -13.31
CA PRO A 107 -9.15 8.85 -14.15
C PRO A 107 -9.04 10.16 -13.36
N ASN A 108 -9.31 10.11 -12.05
CA ASN A 108 -9.33 11.27 -11.15
C ASN A 108 -8.17 11.27 -10.14
N SER A 109 -7.21 10.34 -10.26
CA SER A 109 -6.06 10.22 -9.34
C SER A 109 -6.45 10.11 -7.85
N LEU A 110 -7.55 9.41 -7.55
CA LEU A 110 -8.11 9.25 -6.21
C LEU A 110 -7.52 8.07 -5.41
N GLY A 111 -6.70 7.23 -6.05
CA GLY A 111 -6.13 6.00 -5.49
C GLY A 111 -5.11 6.17 -4.35
N GLU A 112 -4.68 7.40 -4.05
CA GLU A 112 -3.74 7.70 -2.97
C GLU A 112 -4.32 7.49 -1.56
N THR A 113 -5.66 7.43 -1.47
CA THR A 113 -6.42 7.16 -0.25
C THR A 113 -7.27 5.90 -0.41
N PRO A 114 -7.28 4.97 0.56
CA PRO A 114 -8.19 3.83 0.52
C PRO A 114 -9.65 4.29 0.41
N PRO A 115 -10.43 3.67 -0.49
CA PRO A 115 -11.82 4.03 -0.73
C PRO A 115 -12.73 3.62 0.43
N PRO A 116 -13.89 4.27 0.60
CA PRO A 116 -14.92 3.82 1.53
C PRO A 116 -15.49 2.45 1.16
N TYR A 117 -15.69 2.15 -0.13
CA TYR A 117 -16.25 0.89 -0.60
C TYR A 117 -15.39 0.26 -1.70
N ILE A 118 -15.33 -1.08 -1.72
CA ILE A 118 -14.75 -1.84 -2.81
C ILE A 118 -15.67 -2.96 -3.28
N LEU A 119 -15.71 -3.16 -4.60
CA LEU A 119 -16.13 -4.43 -5.21
C LEU A 119 -14.88 -5.29 -5.41
N TYR A 120 -14.89 -6.45 -4.77
CA TYR A 120 -13.89 -7.48 -4.85
C TYR A 120 -14.35 -8.50 -5.88
N VAL A 121 -13.60 -8.68 -6.96
CA VAL A 121 -13.95 -9.60 -8.05
C VAL A 121 -12.78 -10.52 -8.35
N GLU A 122 -12.91 -11.79 -7.97
CA GLU A 122 -12.06 -12.86 -8.49
C GLU A 122 -12.72 -13.50 -9.69
N LEU A 123 -11.94 -13.80 -10.72
CA LEU A 123 -12.47 -14.30 -11.98
C LEU A 123 -11.46 -15.21 -12.67
N GLU A 124 -11.93 -16.39 -13.07
CA GLU A 124 -11.16 -17.36 -13.84
C GLU A 124 -11.61 -17.37 -15.31
N HIS A 125 -10.67 -17.09 -16.22
CA HIS A 125 -10.95 -16.92 -17.66
C HIS A 125 -9.81 -17.49 -18.49
N ASP A 126 -10.13 -18.26 -19.53
CA ASP A 126 -9.09 -18.91 -20.35
C ASP A 126 -8.24 -17.91 -21.13
N ASN A 127 -8.87 -16.87 -21.66
CA ASN A 127 -8.19 -15.81 -22.38
C ASN A 127 -7.93 -14.58 -21.49
N GLY A 128 -6.85 -14.60 -20.72
CA GLY A 128 -6.48 -13.48 -19.85
C GLY A 128 -6.16 -12.18 -20.59
N ALA A 129 -5.68 -12.27 -21.82
CA ALA A 129 -5.36 -11.11 -22.65
C ALA A 129 -6.65 -10.40 -23.10
N GLU A 130 -7.65 -11.15 -23.57
CA GLU A 130 -8.95 -10.59 -23.92
C GLU A 130 -9.66 -9.96 -22.72
N LEU A 131 -9.64 -10.62 -21.56
CA LEU A 131 -10.18 -10.03 -20.33
C LEU A 131 -9.48 -8.71 -19.98
N THR A 132 -8.16 -8.61 -20.19
CA THR A 132 -7.40 -7.37 -19.94
C THR A 132 -7.76 -6.29 -20.93
N GLN A 133 -7.82 -6.62 -22.21
CA GLN A 133 -8.21 -5.68 -23.25
C GLN A 133 -9.63 -5.15 -23.05
N PHE A 134 -10.59 -6.03 -22.73
CA PHE A 134 -11.95 -5.66 -22.40
C PHE A 134 -12.00 -4.69 -21.21
N CYS A 135 -11.28 -5.02 -20.12
CA CYS A 135 -11.26 -4.17 -18.94
C CYS A 135 -10.70 -2.78 -19.24
N ASP A 136 -9.55 -2.71 -19.91
CA ASP A 136 -8.84 -1.45 -20.14
C ASP A 136 -9.50 -0.58 -21.21
N SER A 137 -10.09 -1.20 -22.24
CA SER A 137 -10.61 -0.48 -23.43
C SER A 137 -12.09 -0.11 -23.32
N GLU A 138 -12.89 -0.91 -22.62
CA GLU A 138 -14.34 -0.71 -22.56
C GLU A 138 -14.86 -0.64 -21.12
N HIS A 139 -14.61 -1.67 -20.31
CA HIS A 139 -15.26 -1.81 -19.01
C HIS A 139 -14.91 -0.68 -18.03
N PHE A 140 -13.61 -0.41 -17.83
CA PHE A 140 -13.17 0.64 -16.91
C PHE A 140 -13.53 2.05 -17.38
N PRO A 141 -13.38 2.41 -18.68
CA PRO A 141 -13.89 3.68 -19.20
C PRO A 141 -15.39 3.88 -19.01
N LEU A 142 -16.21 2.83 -19.16
CA LEU A 142 -17.65 2.91 -18.89
C LEU A 142 -17.93 3.05 -17.38
N LEU A 143 -17.24 2.27 -16.54
CA LEU A 143 -17.33 2.41 -15.08
C LEU A 143 -16.91 3.80 -14.60
N GLY A 144 -15.95 4.43 -15.27
CA GLY A 144 -15.51 5.80 -15.01
C GLY A 144 -16.64 6.85 -15.10
N LYS A 145 -17.74 6.52 -15.78
CA LYS A 145 -18.94 7.37 -15.90
C LYS A 145 -19.94 7.14 -14.76
N VAL A 146 -19.82 6.06 -14.00
CA VAL A 146 -20.73 5.75 -12.88
C VAL A 146 -20.47 6.74 -11.73
N PRO A 147 -21.51 7.42 -11.22
CA PRO A 147 -21.36 8.34 -10.10
C PRO A 147 -20.70 7.69 -8.88
N GLY A 148 -19.61 8.30 -8.41
CA GLY A 148 -18.87 7.81 -7.25
C GLY A 148 -17.83 6.72 -7.57
N TYR A 149 -17.66 6.31 -8.83
CA TYR A 149 -16.50 5.52 -9.24
C TYR A 149 -15.20 6.26 -8.95
N ARG A 150 -14.22 5.56 -8.39
CA ARG A 150 -12.90 6.12 -8.09
C ARG A 150 -11.84 5.53 -9.01
N ARG A 151 -11.75 4.20 -9.05
CA ARG A 151 -10.61 3.51 -9.64
C ARG A 151 -10.89 2.02 -9.88
N GLY A 152 -10.26 1.47 -10.91
CA GLY A 152 -10.19 0.04 -11.20
C GLY A 152 -8.74 -0.43 -11.17
N LEU A 153 -8.50 -1.56 -10.51
CA LEU A 153 -7.18 -2.20 -10.45
C LEU A 153 -7.33 -3.65 -10.85
N ARG A 154 -6.49 -4.12 -11.76
CA ARG A 154 -6.41 -5.54 -12.12
C ARG A 154 -5.10 -6.15 -11.68
N TYR A 155 -5.21 -7.38 -11.23
CA TYR A 155 -4.11 -8.16 -10.74
C TYR A 155 -4.11 -9.57 -11.31
N GLY A 156 -2.92 -10.12 -11.47
CA GLY A 156 -2.67 -11.53 -11.70
C GLY A 156 -2.27 -12.21 -10.40
N LEU A 157 -2.68 -13.46 -10.21
CA LEU A 157 -2.31 -14.25 -9.04
C LEU A 157 -0.79 -14.42 -8.96
N GLY A 158 -0.23 -14.01 -7.83
CA GLY A 158 1.17 -14.20 -7.49
C GLY A 158 1.43 -15.53 -6.76
N PRO A 159 2.57 -15.67 -6.05
CA PRO A 159 2.90 -16.88 -5.32
C PRO A 159 1.82 -17.26 -4.28
N ARG A 160 1.55 -18.58 -4.19
CA ARG A 160 0.66 -19.11 -3.16
C ARG A 160 1.32 -19.01 -1.79
N THR A 161 0.50 -18.73 -0.78
CA THR A 161 0.92 -18.79 0.61
C THR A 161 0.56 -20.13 1.23
N ALA A 162 1.16 -20.47 2.37
CA ALA A 162 0.77 -21.65 3.16
C ALA A 162 -0.69 -21.58 3.65
N ARG A 163 -1.33 -20.41 3.58
CA ARG A 163 -2.71 -20.15 4.00
C ARG A 163 -3.64 -19.86 2.82
N THR A 164 -3.20 -20.05 1.58
CA THR A 164 -4.08 -19.92 0.40
C THR A 164 -5.06 -21.09 0.37
N GLN A 165 -6.35 -20.78 0.40
CA GLN A 165 -7.42 -21.77 0.45
C GLN A 165 -7.96 -22.09 -0.95
N GLY A 166 -8.30 -23.36 -1.21
CA GLY A 166 -8.91 -23.81 -2.46
C GLY A 166 -8.04 -23.58 -3.70
N VAL A 167 -8.71 -23.41 -4.85
CA VAL A 167 -8.08 -23.01 -6.12
C VAL A 167 -8.41 -21.54 -6.35
N PRO A 168 -7.47 -20.61 -6.09
CA PRO A 168 -7.70 -19.19 -6.33
C PRO A 168 -7.85 -18.90 -7.83
N ALA A 169 -8.73 -17.96 -8.18
CA ALA A 169 -8.82 -17.47 -9.55
C ALA A 169 -7.51 -16.79 -9.99
N ARG A 170 -7.14 -16.95 -11.27
CA ARG A 170 -5.94 -16.31 -11.83
C ARG A 170 -6.01 -14.79 -11.87
N PHE A 171 -7.21 -14.23 -11.96
CA PHE A 171 -7.40 -12.78 -12.03
C PHE A 171 -8.18 -12.24 -10.85
N PHE A 172 -7.75 -11.08 -10.39
CA PHE A 172 -8.39 -10.35 -9.31
C PHE A 172 -8.55 -8.88 -9.70
N THR A 173 -9.74 -8.34 -9.49
CA THR A 173 -10.08 -6.95 -9.78
C THR A 173 -10.62 -6.28 -8.52
N VAL A 174 -10.10 -5.09 -8.23
CA VAL A 174 -10.62 -4.21 -7.19
C VAL A 174 -11.23 -3.00 -7.88
N LEU A 175 -12.55 -2.82 -7.72
CA LEU A 175 -13.23 -1.59 -8.12
C LEU A 175 -13.51 -0.76 -6.88
N GLU A 176 -13.10 0.51 -6.90
CA GLU A 176 -13.17 1.41 -5.76
C GLU A 176 -14.29 2.44 -5.95
N PHE A 177 -15.13 2.63 -4.93
CA PHE A 177 -16.28 3.54 -4.98
C PHE A 177 -16.35 4.45 -3.74
N GLU A 178 -16.97 5.62 -3.90
CA GLU A 178 -17.27 6.55 -2.80
C GLU A 178 -18.55 6.18 -2.02
N ARG A 179 -19.49 5.48 -2.66
CA ARG A 179 -20.80 5.14 -2.09
C ARG A 179 -21.08 3.66 -2.29
N GLU A 180 -21.79 3.05 -1.34
CA GLU A 180 -22.16 1.63 -1.35
C GLU A 180 -23.00 1.29 -2.59
N HIS A 181 -24.06 2.07 -2.83
CA HIS A 181 -25.02 1.88 -3.93
C HIS A 181 -24.46 2.20 -5.34
N GLY A 182 -23.16 2.48 -5.47
CA GLY A 182 -22.53 2.61 -6.81
C GLY A 182 -22.55 1.32 -7.63
N LEU A 183 -23.05 0.22 -7.04
CA LEU A 183 -23.00 -1.15 -7.57
C LEU A 183 -24.39 -1.77 -7.81
N GLU A 184 -25.46 -1.16 -7.30
CA GLU A 184 -26.81 -1.76 -7.33
C GLU A 184 -27.68 -1.17 -8.43
N GLY A 185 -28.01 -1.99 -9.43
CA GLY A 185 -29.22 -1.86 -10.26
C GLY A 185 -29.37 -0.58 -11.10
N THR A 186 -28.41 0.35 -11.05
CA THR A 186 -28.50 1.62 -11.78
C THR A 186 -28.37 1.37 -13.28
N ASP A 187 -28.96 2.27 -14.07
CA ASP A 187 -28.88 2.18 -15.52
C ASP A 187 -27.43 2.31 -16.02
N GLU A 188 -26.56 3.02 -15.29
CA GLU A 188 -25.14 3.11 -15.60
C GLU A 188 -24.41 1.78 -15.39
N ILE A 189 -24.65 1.08 -14.27
CA ILE A 189 -24.06 -0.26 -14.05
C ILE A 189 -24.59 -1.28 -15.04
N ARG A 190 -25.88 -1.17 -15.40
CA ARG A 190 -26.47 -1.98 -16.45
C ARG A 190 -25.80 -1.72 -17.81
N ALA A 191 -25.58 -0.47 -18.17
CA ALA A 191 -24.90 -0.09 -19.40
C ALA A 191 -23.45 -0.61 -19.48
N VAL A 192 -22.77 -0.72 -18.34
CA VAL A 192 -21.40 -1.28 -18.24
C VAL A 192 -21.39 -2.80 -18.48
N THR A 193 -22.40 -3.52 -17.99
CA THR A 193 -22.44 -4.99 -17.99
C THR A 193 -23.17 -5.60 -19.18
N GLN A 194 -23.98 -4.80 -19.91
CA GLN A 194 -24.82 -5.27 -21.01
C GLN A 194 -24.29 -4.92 -22.41
N THR A 195 -23.04 -4.49 -22.55
CA THR A 195 -22.43 -4.36 -23.88
C THR A 195 -22.29 -5.74 -24.54
N PRO A 196 -22.27 -5.82 -25.89
CA PRO A 196 -22.01 -7.08 -26.56
C PRO A 196 -20.69 -7.73 -26.14
N TRP A 197 -19.64 -6.94 -25.91
CA TRP A 197 -18.33 -7.45 -25.49
C TRP A 197 -18.33 -7.92 -24.03
N ALA A 198 -18.96 -7.18 -23.11
CA ALA A 198 -19.13 -7.61 -21.72
C ALA A 198 -19.85 -8.97 -21.65
N ARG A 199 -20.97 -9.13 -22.39
CA ARG A 199 -21.68 -10.42 -22.44
C ARG A 199 -20.81 -11.55 -22.96
N LYS A 200 -20.02 -11.30 -24.02
CA LYS A 200 -19.09 -12.29 -24.58
C LYS A 200 -18.06 -12.72 -23.52
N VAL A 201 -17.33 -11.76 -22.95
CA VAL A 201 -16.29 -12.03 -21.94
C VAL A 201 -16.87 -12.76 -20.73
N MET A 202 -18.04 -12.34 -20.24
CA MET A 202 -18.68 -13.00 -19.09
C MET A 202 -19.18 -14.41 -19.40
N THR A 203 -19.49 -14.74 -20.66
CA THR A 203 -19.86 -16.11 -21.07
C THR A 203 -18.67 -17.07 -20.96
N ASP A 204 -17.45 -16.57 -21.17
CA ASP A 204 -16.22 -17.34 -21.15
C ASP A 204 -15.60 -17.44 -19.72
N VAL A 205 -16.27 -16.87 -18.71
CA VAL A 205 -15.87 -16.98 -17.30
C VAL A 205 -16.21 -18.36 -16.75
N LYS A 206 -15.21 -19.06 -16.24
CA LYS A 206 -15.38 -20.39 -15.63
C LYS A 206 -16.06 -20.31 -14.27
N PHE A 207 -15.57 -19.41 -13.43
CA PHE A 207 -16.17 -19.08 -12.14
C PHE A 207 -15.76 -17.66 -11.74
N SER A 208 -16.57 -17.07 -10.87
CA SER A 208 -16.28 -15.77 -10.26
C SER A 208 -16.63 -15.77 -8.78
N VAL A 209 -15.91 -14.97 -8.00
CA VAL A 209 -16.28 -14.62 -6.62
C VAL A 209 -16.39 -13.12 -6.54
N ILE A 210 -17.61 -12.63 -6.31
CA ILE A 210 -17.92 -11.20 -6.25
C ILE A 210 -18.40 -10.85 -4.84
N ARG A 211 -17.78 -9.86 -4.21
CA ARG A 211 -18.07 -9.46 -2.83
C ARG A 211 -17.99 -7.94 -2.68
N THR A 212 -18.78 -7.37 -1.79
CA THR A 212 -18.72 -5.94 -1.46
C THR A 212 -18.17 -5.72 -0.07
N PHE A 213 -17.34 -4.69 0.09
CA PHE A 213 -16.75 -4.37 1.38
C PHE A 213 -16.74 -2.89 1.69
N GLU A 214 -17.01 -2.54 2.94
CA GLU A 214 -16.93 -1.18 3.51
C GLU A 214 -15.70 -1.04 4.42
N LEU A 215 -15.01 0.10 4.27
CA LEU A 215 -13.81 0.43 5.01
C LEU A 215 -14.09 0.67 6.49
N LYS A 216 -13.48 -0.12 7.37
CA LYS A 216 -13.46 0.12 8.82
C LYS A 216 -12.21 0.88 9.27
N LYS A 217 -11.05 0.60 8.66
CA LYS A 217 -9.79 1.29 9.04
C LYS A 217 -8.78 1.34 7.92
N LYS A 218 -7.99 2.43 7.91
CA LYS A 218 -6.80 2.56 7.07
C LYS A 218 -5.55 2.97 7.83
N LYS A 219 -4.40 2.53 7.33
CA LYS A 219 -3.08 2.93 7.80
C LYS A 219 -2.10 3.17 6.65
N LYS A 220 -1.34 4.27 6.72
CA LYS A 220 -0.31 4.65 5.74
C LYS A 220 0.95 5.06 6.49
N LYS A 221 2.11 4.66 5.96
CA LYS A 221 3.41 5.05 6.52
C LYS A 221 3.52 6.59 6.55
N LYS A 222 3.80 7.17 7.72
CA LYS A 222 3.99 8.64 7.88
C LYS A 222 5.30 9.10 7.18
N LYS A 223 5.32 9.20 5.84
CA LYS A 223 6.44 9.76 5.04
C LYS A 223 6.90 11.14 5.57
N LYS A 224 5.93 11.96 6.01
CA LYS A 224 6.17 13.34 6.52
C LYS A 224 7.04 13.35 7.79
N MET A 225 6.93 12.35 8.67
CA MET A 225 7.66 12.35 9.94
C MET A 225 9.11 11.88 9.77
N LYS A 226 9.38 10.89 8.91
CA LYS A 226 10.75 10.49 8.55
C LYS A 226 11.48 11.61 7.78
N LYS A 227 10.82 12.29 6.83
CA LYS A 227 11.40 13.45 6.11
C LYS A 227 11.66 14.64 7.05
N LYS A 228 10.73 14.95 7.98
CA LYS A 228 10.89 16.00 9.01
C LYS A 228 12.00 15.66 10.01
N LYS A 229 12.10 14.41 10.48
CA LYS A 229 13.21 13.92 11.33
C LYS A 229 14.56 14.00 10.59
N LYS A 230 14.65 13.59 9.31
CA LYS A 230 15.87 13.69 8.48
C LYS A 230 16.28 15.15 8.25
N LYS A 231 15.33 16.05 7.98
CA LYS A 231 15.57 17.51 7.85
C LYS A 231 16.06 18.12 9.17
N LYS A 232 15.44 17.79 10.31
CA LYS A 232 15.84 18.25 11.66
C LYS A 232 17.24 17.75 12.04
N LYS A 233 17.60 16.50 11.72
CA LYS A 233 18.95 15.93 11.95
C LYS A 233 20.01 16.63 11.08
N LYS A 234 19.73 16.87 9.79
CA LYS A 234 20.61 17.66 8.90
C LYS A 234 20.84 19.09 9.42
N MET A 235 19.79 19.79 9.87
CA MET A 235 19.90 21.13 10.44
C MET A 235 20.73 21.18 11.72
N LYS A 236 20.54 20.23 12.65
CA LYS A 236 21.35 20.13 13.88
C LYS A 236 22.83 19.91 13.56
N LYS A 237 23.16 19.04 12.59
CA LYS A 237 24.55 18.79 12.14
C LYS A 237 25.18 20.05 11.54
N LYS A 238 24.44 20.82 10.73
CA LYS A 238 24.90 22.10 10.14
C LYS A 238 25.15 23.17 11.22
N LYS A 239 24.27 23.30 12.22
CA LYS A 239 24.46 24.22 13.36
C LYS A 239 25.69 23.85 14.21
N LYS A 240 25.91 22.55 14.50
CA LYS A 240 27.09 22.07 15.25
C LYS A 240 28.41 22.35 14.50
N LYS A 241 28.45 22.13 13.17
CA LYS A 241 29.61 22.49 12.32
C LYS A 241 29.88 24.01 12.34
N LYS A 242 28.86 24.87 12.20
CA LYS A 242 29.02 26.33 12.27
C LYS A 242 29.56 26.79 13.63
N LYS A 243 29.06 26.25 14.75
CA LYS A 243 29.56 26.57 16.10
C LYS A 243 31.03 26.16 16.28
N LYS A 244 31.43 24.97 15.82
CA LYS A 244 32.84 24.54 15.85
C LYS A 244 33.75 25.47 15.02
N LYS A 245 33.33 25.86 13.82
CA LYS A 245 34.11 26.78 12.95
C LYS A 245 34.27 28.17 13.56
N LYS A 246 33.23 28.71 14.23
CA LYS A 246 33.32 29.97 15.00
C LYS A 246 34.25 29.87 16.21
N LYS A 247 34.20 28.76 16.97
CA LYS A 247 35.12 28.54 18.10
C LYS A 247 36.58 28.43 17.63
N LYS A 248 36.85 27.74 16.50
CA LYS A 248 38.19 27.66 15.92
C LYS A 248 38.72 29.04 15.52
N LYS A 249 37.94 29.81 14.73
CA LYS A 249 38.31 31.19 14.36
C LYS A 249 38.58 32.09 15.57
N LYS A 250 37.79 32.00 16.64
CA LYS A 250 38.05 32.77 17.87
C LYS A 250 39.36 32.36 18.54
N LYS A 251 39.68 31.07 18.60
CA LYS A 251 40.96 30.59 19.12
C LYS A 251 42.14 31.08 18.27
N ASP A 252 42.02 31.00 16.94
CA ASP A 252 43.07 31.45 16.02
C ASP A 252 43.34 32.96 16.17
N VAL A 253 42.29 33.79 16.36
CA VAL A 253 42.43 35.25 16.60
C VAL A 253 43.07 35.57 17.95
N VAL A 254 42.81 34.78 18.99
CA VAL A 254 43.50 34.96 20.28
C VAL A 254 44.96 34.56 20.15
N LEU A 255 45.26 33.48 19.42
CA LEU A 255 46.64 33.02 19.21
C LEU A 255 47.49 33.99 18.38
N THR A 256 46.89 34.68 17.40
CA THR A 256 47.60 35.70 16.60
C THR A 256 47.83 37.02 17.34
N LYS A 257 47.01 37.34 18.36
CA LYS A 257 47.23 38.51 19.23
C LYS A 257 48.27 38.29 20.34
N LEU A 258 48.72 37.05 20.55
CA LEU A 258 49.71 36.67 21.56
C LEU A 258 51.11 36.40 20.97
N LYS A 259 51.40 36.87 19.76
CA LYS A 259 52.78 36.96 19.26
C LYS A 259 53.28 38.40 19.40
N PRO A 260 53.99 38.77 20.48
CA PRO A 260 54.79 39.97 20.48
C PRO A 260 55.92 39.81 19.46
N GLY A 261 56.17 40.85 18.69
CA GLY A 261 57.29 40.91 17.75
C GLY A 261 58.62 40.84 18.48
N CYS A 262 59.33 39.73 18.33
CA CYS A 262 60.79 39.72 18.43
C CYS A 262 61.32 40.16 17.06
N ALA A 263 61.34 41.47 16.84
CA ALA A 263 62.02 42.10 15.71
C ALA A 263 62.90 43.25 16.25
N GLY A 264 64.18 42.93 16.43
CA GLY A 264 65.28 43.84 16.10
C GLY A 264 65.89 44.68 17.23
N ARG A 265 67.21 44.52 17.38
CA ARG A 265 68.31 45.47 17.72
C ARG A 265 69.31 44.77 18.67
N THR A 266 70.63 44.82 18.51
CA THR A 266 71.59 45.87 18.06
C THR A 266 72.90 45.19 17.58
N LYS A 267 73.56 45.61 16.48
CA LYS A 267 74.84 46.40 16.41
C LYS A 267 75.64 46.41 17.75
N GLY A 268 76.85 45.90 17.87
CA GLY A 268 78.14 46.36 17.30
C GLY A 268 79.23 46.25 18.40
N GLU A 269 80.50 46.50 18.05
CA GLU A 269 81.78 46.46 18.84
C GLU A 269 82.42 45.05 18.96
N GLN A 270 83.54 44.72 18.29
CA GLN A 270 84.94 45.24 18.19
C GLN A 270 85.79 45.16 19.47
N LEU A 271 87.09 44.85 19.24
CA LEU A 271 88.30 44.86 20.11
C LEU A 271 88.69 43.50 20.74
N ILE A 272 89.70 42.76 20.25
CA ILE A 272 91.19 42.91 20.21
C ILE A 272 91.91 42.25 21.41
N ALA A 273 92.88 41.37 21.06
CA ALA A 273 94.08 40.88 21.78
C ALA A 273 93.87 40.02 23.06
N LYS A 274 94.63 38.95 23.32
CA LYS A 274 96.01 38.59 22.95
C LYS A 274 96.12 37.12 22.55
#